data_AF-A0A7C3TVB9-F1
#
_entry.id   AF-A0A7C3TVB9-F1
#
_cell.length_a   1.000
_cell.length_b   1.000
_cell.length_c   1.000
_cell.angle_alpha   90.00
_cell.angle_beta   90.00
_cell.angle_gamma   90.00
#
_symmetry.space_group_name_H-M   'P 1'
#
loop_
_entity.id
_entity.type
_entity.pdbx_description
1 polymer ?
#
loop_
_entity_poly.entity_id
_entity_poly.type
_entity_poly.pdbx_seq_one_letter_code
_entity_poly.pdbx_strand_id
1 'polypeptide(L)'
;MLKNNYSFYKNMFMTSIIEIWNKYLIYIIDILIVGYATYKFLSFIRGTKAINIFWGLLVIAVFTIVATKLKLPITSWLLKLFWLAGIIVLAIVFQPELRSVLSEISLPKKNFVSLVIIEEIVSAVKELASDKHGALIVLEQKVGLKDFIKTGVLLNADVSKELLTSIFYPKNPLHDGAVIISKDKIVAARCILPLSEEKYC
;
A
#
# COMPACT_ATOMS: atom_id res chain seq x y z
N MET A 1 -57.29 -22.93 -33.36
CA MET A 1 -56.62 -21.66 -33.74
C MET A 1 -56.29 -20.74 -32.57
N LEU A 2 -57.14 -20.57 -31.54
CA LEU A 2 -56.91 -19.59 -30.46
C LEU A 2 -55.73 -19.91 -29.50
N LYS A 3 -55.41 -21.20 -29.29
CA LYS A 3 -54.34 -21.62 -28.35
C LYS A 3 -52.93 -21.24 -28.83
N ASN A 4 -52.74 -21.11 -30.14
CA ASN A 4 -51.43 -20.80 -30.74
C ASN A 4 -51.09 -19.31 -30.59
N ASN A 5 -52.08 -18.42 -30.73
CA ASN A 5 -51.88 -16.98 -30.54
C ASN A 5 -51.57 -16.63 -29.08
N TYR A 6 -52.24 -17.25 -28.10
CA TYR A 6 -51.97 -16.96 -26.68
C TYR A 6 -50.56 -17.38 -26.25
N SER A 7 -50.07 -18.53 -26.74
CA SER A 7 -48.68 -18.98 -26.50
C SER A 7 -47.65 -18.04 -27.14
N PHE A 8 -47.96 -17.51 -28.33
CA PHE A 8 -47.08 -16.59 -29.05
C PHE A 8 -46.93 -15.24 -28.34
N TYR A 9 -48.05 -14.61 -27.95
CA TYR A 9 -48.00 -13.35 -27.20
C TYR A 9 -47.36 -13.51 -25.82
N LYS A 10 -47.59 -14.63 -25.12
CA LYS A 10 -46.97 -14.90 -23.82
C LYS A 10 -45.45 -15.04 -23.93
N ASN A 11 -44.93 -15.72 -24.95
CA ASN A 11 -43.49 -15.84 -25.16
C ASN A 11 -42.87 -14.50 -25.54
N MET A 12 -43.52 -13.71 -26.40
CA MET A 12 -43.04 -12.37 -26.80
C MET A 12 -42.99 -11.38 -25.61
N PHE A 13 -43.96 -11.47 -24.70
CA PHE A 13 -44.00 -10.64 -23.49
C PHE A 13 -42.94 -11.07 -22.48
N MET A 14 -42.75 -12.39 -22.28
CA MET A 14 -41.74 -12.92 -21.36
C MET A 14 -40.31 -12.62 -21.83
N THR A 15 -40.01 -12.73 -23.13
CA THR A 15 -38.69 -12.38 -23.66
C THR A 15 -38.40 -10.89 -23.52
N SER A 16 -39.40 -10.02 -23.76
CA SER A 16 -39.25 -8.58 -23.58
C SER A 16 -38.99 -8.20 -22.11
N ILE A 17 -39.67 -8.85 -21.16
CA ILE A 17 -39.43 -8.64 -19.72
C ILE A 17 -38.01 -9.08 -19.33
N ILE A 18 -37.53 -10.22 -19.84
CA ILE A 18 -36.20 -10.75 -19.54
C ILE A 18 -35.09 -9.84 -20.09
N GLU A 19 -35.26 -9.30 -21.30
CA GLU A 19 -34.31 -8.34 -21.88
C GLU A 19 -34.23 -7.03 -21.10
N ILE A 20 -35.39 -6.51 -20.67
CA ILE A 20 -35.45 -5.31 -19.83
C ILE A 20 -34.74 -5.57 -18.50
N TRP A 21 -35.01 -6.72 -17.87
CA TRP A 21 -34.37 -7.11 -16.61
C TRP A 21 -32.85 -7.23 -16.73
N ASN A 22 -32.35 -7.89 -17.78
CA ASN A 22 -30.91 -8.00 -18.05
C ASN A 22 -30.27 -6.63 -18.26
N LYS A 23 -30.93 -5.71 -18.97
CA LYS A 23 -30.41 -4.37 -19.22
C LYS A 23 -30.26 -3.57 -17.92
N TYR A 24 -31.25 -3.60 -17.04
CA TYR A 24 -31.17 -2.92 -15.74
C TYR A 24 -30.11 -3.53 -14.83
N LEU A 25 -29.97 -4.86 -14.85
CA LEU A 25 -28.97 -5.57 -14.05
C LEU A 25 -27.54 -5.16 -14.47
N ILE A 26 -27.29 -5.01 -15.78
CA ILE A 26 -26.01 -4.52 -16.30
C ILE A 26 -25.70 -3.09 -15.80
N TYR A 27 -26.68 -2.18 -15.82
CA TYR A 27 -26.46 -0.80 -15.30
C TYR A 27 -26.21 -0.76 -13.80
N ILE A 28 -26.89 -1.60 -13.03
CA ILE A 28 -26.66 -1.71 -11.58
C ILE A 28 -25.23 -2.20 -11.31
N ILE A 29 -24.77 -3.22 -12.04
CA ILE A 29 -23.41 -3.72 -11.94
C ILE A 29 -22.40 -2.63 -12.34
N ASP A 30 -22.64 -1.90 -13.42
CA ASP A 30 -21.76 -0.83 -13.90
C ASP A 30 -21.63 0.31 -12.85
N ILE A 31 -22.75 0.78 -12.29
CA ILE A 31 -22.75 1.80 -11.23
C ILE A 31 -22.02 1.30 -9.98
N LEU A 32 -22.18 0.03 -9.60
CA LEU A 32 -21.47 -0.56 -8.48
C LEU A 32 -19.96 -0.62 -8.72
N ILE A 33 -19.54 -1.02 -9.93
CA ILE A 33 -18.13 -1.08 -10.32
C ILE A 33 -17.51 0.33 -10.31
N VAL A 34 -18.14 1.29 -10.98
CA VAL A 34 -17.66 2.69 -11.05
C VAL A 34 -17.67 3.33 -9.66
N GLY A 35 -18.71 3.09 -8.86
CA GLY A 35 -18.82 3.60 -7.50
C GLY A 35 -17.74 3.03 -6.58
N TYR A 36 -17.50 1.72 -6.63
CA TYR A 36 -16.43 1.08 -5.86
C TYR A 36 -15.04 1.56 -6.29
N ALA A 37 -14.79 1.64 -7.60
CA ALA A 37 -13.54 2.17 -8.15
C ALA A 37 -13.31 3.62 -7.71
N THR A 38 -14.34 4.46 -7.76
CA THR A 38 -14.28 5.86 -7.32
C THR A 38 -14.04 5.97 -5.81
N TYR A 39 -14.73 5.16 -4.99
CA TYR A 39 -14.51 5.11 -3.56
C TYR A 39 -13.07 4.70 -3.23
N LYS A 40 -12.56 3.64 -3.88
CA LYS A 40 -11.16 3.20 -3.73
C LYS A 40 -10.17 4.27 -4.17
N PHE A 41 -10.44 4.97 -5.26
CA PHE A 41 -9.63 6.09 -5.74
C PHE A 41 -9.60 7.25 -4.73
N LEU A 42 -10.75 7.65 -4.20
CA LEU A 42 -10.85 8.70 -3.17
C LEU A 42 -10.17 8.28 -1.85
N SER A 43 -10.32 7.02 -1.46
CA SER A 43 -9.66 6.44 -0.28
C SER A 43 -8.15 6.38 -0.43
N PHE A 44 -7.64 6.07 -1.64
CA PHE A 44 -6.22 6.08 -1.97
C PHE A 44 -5.60 7.49 -1.93
N ILE A 45 -6.40 8.52 -2.25
CA ILE A 45 -5.93 9.91 -2.30
C ILE A 45 -5.98 10.59 -0.93
N ARG A 46 -6.93 10.24 -0.05
CA ARG A 46 -7.05 10.85 1.29
C ARG A 46 -5.85 10.49 2.17
N GLY A 47 -5.06 11.51 2.52
CA GLY A 47 -3.93 11.40 3.45
C GLY A 47 -2.56 11.27 2.78
N THR A 48 -2.48 11.22 1.44
CA THR A 48 -1.19 11.17 0.74
C THR A 48 -0.69 12.56 0.38
N LYS A 49 0.63 12.74 0.32
CA LYS A 49 1.27 13.96 -0.22
C LYS A 49 0.76 14.30 -1.64
N ALA A 50 0.20 13.32 -2.36
CA ALA A 50 -0.39 13.47 -3.67
C ALA A 50 -1.55 14.48 -3.73
N ILE A 51 -2.35 14.66 -2.65
CA ILE A 51 -3.45 15.64 -2.67
C ILE A 51 -2.93 17.08 -2.75
N ASN A 52 -1.83 17.38 -2.06
CA ASN A 52 -1.20 18.70 -2.09
C ASN A 52 -0.56 18.97 -3.46
N ILE A 53 0.05 17.94 -4.05
CA ILE A 53 0.61 18.00 -5.40
C ILE A 53 -0.49 18.23 -6.43
N PHE A 54 -1.63 17.54 -6.30
CA PHE A 54 -2.79 17.71 -7.18
C PHE A 54 -3.32 19.15 -7.14
N TRP A 55 -3.50 19.73 -5.95
CA TRP A 55 -3.91 21.13 -5.81
C TRP A 55 -2.90 22.10 -6.43
N GLY A 56 -1.59 21.88 -6.23
CA GLY A 56 -0.55 22.68 -6.86
C GLY A 56 -0.59 22.62 -8.39
N LEU A 57 -0.78 21.42 -8.95
CA LEU A 57 -0.86 21.19 -10.39
C LEU A 57 -2.14 21.80 -10.99
N LEU A 58 -3.27 21.74 -10.26
CA LEU A 58 -4.53 22.37 -10.65
C LEU A 58 -4.39 23.91 -10.70
N VAL A 59 -3.74 24.51 -9.71
CA VAL A 59 -3.47 25.96 -9.70
C VAL A 59 -2.65 26.35 -10.93
N ILE A 60 -1.54 25.66 -11.20
CA ILE A 60 -0.70 25.93 -12.38
C ILE A 60 -1.49 25.77 -13.69
N ALA A 61 -2.37 24.77 -13.78
CA ALA A 61 -3.25 24.57 -14.93
C ALA A 61 -4.23 25.74 -15.14
N VAL A 62 -4.89 26.20 -14.08
CA VAL A 62 -5.81 27.35 -14.14
C VAL A 62 -5.06 28.61 -14.59
N PHE A 63 -3.90 28.90 -14.01
CA PHE A 63 -3.08 30.04 -14.42
C PHE A 63 -2.64 29.95 -15.89
N THR A 64 -2.35 28.75 -16.39
CA THR A 64 -2.00 28.51 -17.80
C THR A 64 -3.18 28.82 -18.73
N ILE A 65 -4.40 28.39 -18.36
CA ILE A 65 -5.62 28.68 -19.12
C ILE A 65 -5.90 30.19 -19.16
N VAL A 66 -5.77 30.87 -18.02
CA VAL A 66 -5.97 32.33 -17.94
C VAL A 66 -4.93 33.07 -18.78
N ALA A 67 -3.64 32.72 -18.64
CA ALA A 67 -2.55 33.37 -19.38
C ALA A 67 -2.67 33.19 -20.90
N THR A 68 -3.10 32.02 -21.35
CA THR A 68 -3.31 31.74 -22.78
C THR A 68 -4.55 32.45 -23.34
N LYS A 69 -5.65 32.51 -22.58
CA LYS A 69 -6.84 33.29 -22.97
C LYS A 69 -6.55 34.79 -23.07
N LEU A 70 -5.76 35.33 -22.15
CA LEU A 70 -5.33 36.73 -22.16
C LEU A 70 -4.19 37.01 -23.15
N LYS A 71 -3.72 35.98 -23.89
CA LYS A 71 -2.63 36.06 -24.87
C LYS A 71 -1.34 36.67 -24.28
N LEU A 72 -0.98 36.28 -23.06
CA LEU A 72 0.26 36.74 -22.40
C LEU A 72 1.44 35.84 -22.81
N PRO A 73 2.32 36.27 -23.73
CA PRO A 73 3.33 35.38 -24.33
C PRO A 73 4.42 34.99 -23.33
N ILE A 74 4.90 35.94 -22.53
CA ILE A 74 5.97 35.71 -21.53
C ILE A 74 5.46 34.80 -20.42
N THR A 75 4.28 35.08 -19.87
CA THR A 75 3.66 34.27 -18.82
C THR A 75 3.38 32.85 -19.31
N SER A 76 2.84 32.70 -20.53
CA SER A 76 2.58 31.38 -21.11
C SER A 76 3.87 30.59 -21.34
N TRP A 77 4.95 31.25 -21.77
CA TRP A 77 6.26 30.63 -21.91
C TRP A 77 6.84 30.20 -20.55
N LEU A 78 6.76 31.07 -19.54
CA LEU A 78 7.21 30.77 -18.18
C LEU A 78 6.45 29.60 -17.57
N LEU A 79 5.13 29.56 -17.69
CA LEU A 79 4.29 28.47 -17.19
C LEU A 79 4.61 27.13 -17.88
N LYS A 80 4.96 27.14 -19.18
CA LYS A 80 5.46 25.92 -19.86
C LYS A 80 6.76 25.39 -19.24
N LEU A 81 7.67 26.27 -18.83
CA LEU A 81 8.89 25.86 -18.13
C LEU A 81 8.58 25.24 -16.76
N PHE A 82 7.61 25.82 -16.03
CA PHE A 82 7.11 25.22 -14.79
C PHE A 82 6.46 23.85 -15.00
N TRP A 83 5.71 23.65 -16.08
CA TRP A 83 5.17 22.32 -16.43
C TRP A 83 6.28 21.30 -16.66
N LEU A 84 7.33 21.68 -17.39
CA LEU A 84 8.45 20.78 -17.71
C LEU A 84 9.24 20.40 -16.45
N ALA A 85 9.56 21.36 -15.59
CA ALA A 85 10.18 21.10 -14.29
C ALA A 85 9.26 20.32 -13.35
N GLY A 86 7.96 20.63 -13.38
CA GLY A 86 6.92 19.98 -12.57
C GLY A 86 6.82 18.49 -12.86
N ILE A 87 6.88 18.07 -14.13
CA ILE A 87 6.88 16.65 -14.51
C ILE A 87 8.10 15.92 -13.94
N ILE A 88 9.28 16.55 -13.96
CA ILE A 88 10.51 15.94 -13.41
C ILE A 88 10.40 15.77 -11.90
N VAL A 89 10.00 16.82 -11.18
CA VAL A 89 9.81 16.78 -9.72
C VAL A 89 8.73 15.75 -9.37
N LEU A 90 7.62 15.72 -10.12
CA LEU A 90 6.55 14.74 -9.95
C LEU A 90 7.09 13.32 -10.09
N ALA A 91 7.86 13.03 -11.15
CA ALA A 91 8.43 11.71 -11.37
C ALA A 91 9.36 11.26 -10.23
N ILE A 92 10.16 12.17 -9.68
CA ILE A 92 11.05 11.89 -8.53
C ILE A 92 10.24 11.63 -7.26
N VAL A 93 9.24 12.48 -6.99
CA VAL A 93 8.41 12.38 -5.78
C VAL A 93 7.53 11.13 -5.81
N PHE A 94 6.99 10.75 -6.97
CA PHE A 94 6.14 9.57 -7.16
C PHE A 94 6.93 8.26 -7.40
N GLN A 95 8.26 8.34 -7.47
CA GLN A 95 9.11 7.17 -7.68
C GLN A 95 8.91 6.09 -6.60
N PRO A 96 8.85 6.41 -5.30
CA PRO A 96 8.61 5.42 -4.23
C PRO A 96 7.25 4.73 -4.33
N GLU A 97 6.19 5.45 -4.70
CA GLU A 97 4.82 4.96 -4.78
C GLU A 97 4.67 3.93 -5.91
N LEU A 98 5.18 4.24 -7.10
CA LEU A 98 5.20 3.30 -8.23
C LEU A 98 5.93 2.00 -7.87
N ARG A 99 7.04 2.12 -7.14
CA ARG A 99 7.80 0.98 -6.64
C ARG A 99 6.98 0.13 -5.67
N SER A 100 6.26 0.77 -4.74
CA SER A 100 5.41 0.08 -3.77
C SER A 100 4.29 -0.69 -4.46
N VAL A 101 3.59 -0.08 -5.40
CA VAL A 101 2.50 -0.73 -6.15
C VAL A 101 3.00 -1.94 -6.95
N LEU A 102 4.16 -1.84 -7.61
CA LEU A 102 4.78 -2.98 -8.29
C LEU A 102 5.20 -4.09 -7.32
N SER A 103 5.59 -3.72 -6.10
CA SER A 103 5.94 -4.70 -5.06
C SER A 103 4.70 -5.46 -4.54
N GLU A 104 3.53 -4.83 -4.51
CA GLU A 104 2.27 -5.47 -4.13
C GLU A 104 1.72 -6.40 -5.22
N ILE A 105 2.01 -6.12 -6.50
CA ILE A 105 1.61 -6.94 -7.67
C ILE A 105 2.46 -8.22 -7.78
N SER A 106 3.60 -8.28 -7.10
CA SER A 106 4.41 -9.50 -7.05
C SER A 106 3.64 -10.62 -6.33
N LEU A 107 3.57 -11.80 -6.96
CA LEU A 107 2.91 -13.01 -6.42
C LEU A 107 3.18 -13.17 -4.92
N PRO A 108 2.15 -13.51 -4.11
CA PRO A 108 2.31 -13.66 -2.67
C PRO A 108 3.28 -14.81 -2.39
N LYS A 109 4.57 -14.49 -2.23
CA LYS A 109 5.48 -15.41 -1.55
C LYS A 109 4.95 -15.48 -0.13
N LYS A 110 4.40 -16.64 0.20
CA LYS A 110 4.07 -17.04 1.56
C LYS A 110 5.37 -17.07 2.36
N ASN A 111 5.83 -15.90 2.81
CA ASN A 111 6.90 -15.74 3.80
C ASN A 111 6.30 -16.02 5.18
N PHE A 112 5.63 -17.17 5.33
CA PHE A 112 5.22 -17.62 6.66
C PHE A 112 6.47 -18.12 7.36
N VAL A 113 6.71 -17.58 8.55
CA VAL A 113 7.71 -18.11 9.48
C VAL A 113 7.32 -19.54 9.82
N SER A 114 8.27 -20.47 9.75
CA SER A 114 8.00 -21.87 10.10
C SER A 114 7.58 -22.03 11.57
N LEU A 115 6.75 -23.05 11.86
CA LEU A 115 6.26 -23.33 13.22
C LEU A 115 7.41 -23.50 14.23
N VAL A 116 8.50 -24.15 13.80
CA VAL A 116 9.72 -24.34 14.60
C VAL A 116 10.27 -23.00 15.09
N ILE A 117 10.29 -21.98 14.23
CA ILE A 117 10.82 -20.66 14.59
C ILE A 117 9.87 -19.88 15.47
N ILE A 118 8.56 -20.07 15.31
CA ILE A 118 7.58 -19.49 16.23
C ILE A 118 7.82 -20.04 17.65
N GLU A 119 8.11 -21.33 17.79
CA GLU A 119 8.44 -21.94 19.09
C GLU A 119 9.71 -21.35 19.71
N GLU A 120 10.77 -21.14 18.91
CA GLU A 120 12.00 -20.48 19.34
C GLU A 120 11.75 -19.03 19.80
N ILE A 121 10.99 -18.26 19.01
CA ILE A 121 10.63 -16.86 19.33
C ILE A 121 9.80 -16.80 20.62
N VAL A 122 8.77 -17.64 20.76
CA VAL A 122 7.93 -17.69 21.95
C VAL A 122 8.74 -18.06 23.18
N SER A 123 9.66 -19.01 23.05
CA SER A 123 10.56 -19.42 24.14
C SER A 123 11.50 -18.29 24.55
N ALA A 124 12.03 -17.52 23.59
CA ALA A 124 12.87 -16.34 23.87
C ALA A 124 12.08 -15.23 24.56
N VAL A 125 10.89 -14.90 24.05
CA VAL A 125 10.05 -13.84 24.59
C VAL A 125 9.60 -14.15 26.02
N LYS A 126 9.31 -15.43 26.34
CA LYS A 126 8.98 -15.84 27.72
C LYS A 126 10.13 -15.59 28.69
N GLU A 127 11.36 -15.89 28.29
CA GLU A 127 12.55 -15.65 29.12
C GLU A 127 12.82 -14.16 29.28
N LEU A 128 12.81 -13.40 28.17
CA LEU A 128 12.97 -11.94 28.21
C LEU A 128 11.90 -11.26 29.08
N ALA A 129 10.65 -11.73 29.03
CA ALA A 129 9.58 -11.22 29.89
C ALA A 129 9.79 -11.55 31.37
N SER A 130 10.25 -12.77 31.70
CA SER A 130 10.61 -13.18 33.07
C SER A 130 11.70 -12.27 33.64
N ASP A 131 12.69 -11.94 32.82
CA ASP A 131 13.85 -11.13 33.21
C ASP A 131 13.59 -9.62 33.08
N LYS A 132 12.40 -9.22 32.60
CA LYS A 132 12.01 -7.83 32.34
C LYS A 132 12.93 -7.11 31.34
N HIS A 133 13.42 -7.85 30.34
CA HIS A 133 14.18 -7.32 29.23
C HIS A 133 13.25 -6.90 28.08
N GLY A 134 13.40 -5.66 27.62
CA GLY A 134 12.63 -5.14 26.48
C GLY A 134 13.09 -5.80 25.18
N ALA A 135 12.14 -6.15 24.32
CA ALA A 135 12.42 -6.76 23.02
C ALA A 135 11.50 -6.21 21.94
N LEU A 136 12.06 -5.98 20.75
CA LEU A 136 11.33 -5.52 19.58
C LEU A 136 11.68 -6.42 18.39
N ILE A 137 10.79 -7.36 18.09
CA ILE A 137 10.98 -8.36 17.03
C ILE A 137 10.00 -8.08 15.90
N VAL A 138 10.51 -7.91 14.68
CA VAL A 138 9.74 -7.62 13.47
C VAL A 138 9.83 -8.83 12.54
N LEU A 139 8.68 -9.34 12.13
CA LEU A 139 8.57 -10.43 11.16
C LEU A 139 8.25 -9.86 9.78
N GLU A 140 9.16 -10.01 8.81
CA GLU A 140 8.91 -9.59 7.44
C GLU A 140 7.80 -10.44 6.82
N GLN A 141 6.76 -9.78 6.30
CA GLN A 141 5.65 -10.44 5.62
C GLN A 141 5.73 -10.20 4.10
N LYS A 142 4.70 -9.56 3.52
CA LYS A 142 4.60 -9.26 2.09
C LYS A 142 5.44 -8.05 1.71
N VAL A 143 5.41 -7.01 2.53
CA VAL A 143 6.18 -5.79 2.32
C VAL A 143 7.60 -6.04 2.77
N GLY A 144 8.54 -5.89 1.84
CA GLY A 144 9.95 -6.10 2.14
C GLY A 144 10.51 -4.99 3.03
N LEU A 145 11.26 -5.37 4.06
CA LEU A 145 11.81 -4.45 5.06
C LEU A 145 13.25 -3.99 4.74
N LYS A 146 13.65 -4.03 3.46
CA LYS A 146 15.04 -3.79 3.02
C LYS A 146 15.61 -2.46 3.49
N ASP A 147 14.81 -1.41 3.51
CA ASP A 147 15.29 -0.08 3.90
C ASP A 147 15.50 0.03 5.41
N PHE A 148 14.75 -0.72 6.22
CA PHE A 148 14.98 -0.82 7.67
C PHE A 148 16.16 -1.74 7.99
N ILE A 149 16.32 -2.84 7.26
CA ILE A 149 17.45 -3.78 7.41
C ILE A 149 18.80 -3.04 7.25
N LYS A 150 18.90 -2.08 6.31
CA LYS A 150 20.12 -1.29 6.07
C LYS A 150 20.52 -0.38 7.25
N THR A 151 19.59 -0.07 8.15
CA THR A 151 19.87 0.81 9.30
C THR A 151 20.52 0.07 10.47
N GLY A 152 20.36 -1.26 10.51
CA GLY A 152 20.89 -2.12 11.57
C GLY A 152 22.19 -2.83 11.21
N VAL A 153 22.57 -3.77 12.08
CA VAL A 153 23.71 -4.67 11.89
C VAL A 153 23.22 -5.96 11.24
N LEU A 154 23.76 -6.29 10.06
CA LEU A 154 23.45 -7.54 9.36
C LEU A 154 24.01 -8.74 10.13
N LEU A 155 23.17 -9.75 10.34
CA LEU A 155 23.53 -10.99 11.04
C LEU A 155 23.41 -12.21 10.12
N ASN A 156 22.30 -12.32 9.37
CA ASN A 156 21.97 -13.50 8.56
C ASN A 156 22.09 -14.83 9.33
N ALA A 157 21.73 -14.81 10.61
CA ALA A 157 21.84 -15.94 11.52
C ALA A 157 20.54 -16.76 11.56
N ASP A 158 20.65 -18.03 11.94
CA ASP A 158 19.48 -18.87 12.20
C ASP A 158 18.78 -18.40 13.48
N VAL A 159 17.45 -18.52 13.53
CA VAL A 159 16.68 -18.10 14.70
C VAL A 159 16.84 -19.16 15.79
N SER A 160 17.30 -18.75 16.97
CA SER A 160 17.27 -19.56 18.18
C SER A 160 16.93 -18.72 19.40
N LYS A 161 16.41 -19.37 20.43
CA LYS A 161 16.12 -18.77 21.74
C LYS A 161 17.36 -18.09 22.33
N GLU A 162 18.49 -18.76 22.31
CA GLU A 162 19.76 -18.29 22.88
C GLU A 162 20.26 -17.04 22.16
N LEU A 163 20.12 -16.99 20.84
CA LEU A 163 20.55 -15.83 20.06
C LEU A 163 19.62 -14.63 20.32
N LEU A 164 18.31 -14.83 20.34
CA LEU A 164 17.35 -13.75 20.60
C LEU A 164 17.52 -13.18 22.01
N THR A 165 17.64 -14.03 23.02
CA THR A 165 17.87 -13.61 24.41
C THR A 165 19.20 -12.88 24.56
N SER A 166 20.26 -13.35 23.89
CA SER A 166 21.56 -12.68 23.87
C SER A 166 21.50 -11.29 23.22
N ILE A 167 20.83 -11.15 22.07
CA ILE A 167 20.68 -9.86 21.37
C ILE A 167 20.01 -8.83 22.27
N PHE A 168 18.93 -9.19 22.96
CA PHE A 168 18.17 -8.29 23.82
C PHE A 168 18.68 -8.20 25.26
N TYR A 169 19.81 -8.85 25.58
CA TYR A 169 20.40 -8.73 26.90
C TYR A 169 20.81 -7.27 27.18
N PRO A 170 20.46 -6.69 28.35
CA PRO A 170 20.82 -5.32 28.66
C PRO A 170 22.33 -5.10 28.57
N LYS A 171 22.75 -4.01 27.92
CA LYS A 171 24.16 -3.65 27.63
C LYS A 171 24.79 -4.37 26.44
N ASN A 172 24.10 -5.28 25.75
CA ASN A 172 24.60 -5.81 24.48
C ASN A 172 24.57 -4.69 23.40
N PRO A 173 25.63 -4.43 22.61
CA PRO A 173 25.60 -3.43 21.53
C PRO A 173 24.46 -3.56 20.50
N LEU A 174 23.81 -4.72 20.42
CA LEU A 174 22.69 -5.01 19.51
C LEU A 174 21.30 -4.81 20.13
N HIS A 175 21.18 -4.61 21.45
CA HIS A 175 19.89 -4.58 22.15
C HIS A 175 19.03 -3.35 21.84
N ASP A 176 19.66 -2.25 21.41
CA ASP A 176 19.00 -0.97 21.15
C ASP A 176 18.40 -0.92 19.74
N GLY A 177 17.20 -1.49 19.57
CA GLY A 177 16.42 -1.38 18.35
C GLY A 177 15.68 -2.66 17.99
N ALA A 178 15.21 -2.73 16.75
CA ALA A 178 14.46 -3.87 16.26
C ALA A 178 15.35 -4.98 15.72
N VAL A 179 14.96 -6.22 15.97
CA VAL A 179 15.43 -7.41 15.24
C VAL A 179 14.46 -7.69 14.10
N ILE A 180 14.98 -7.88 12.88
CA ILE A 180 14.18 -8.21 11.69
C ILE A 180 14.43 -9.67 11.32
N ILE A 181 13.37 -10.48 11.34
CA ILE A 181 13.36 -11.87 10.88
C ILE A 181 12.70 -11.94 9.51
N SER A 182 13.35 -12.61 8.56
CA SER A 182 12.83 -12.83 7.20
C SER A 182 13.21 -14.23 6.73
N LYS A 183 12.25 -14.96 6.18
CA LYS A 183 12.44 -16.33 5.66
C LYS A 183 13.28 -17.18 6.62
N ASP A 184 12.83 -17.23 7.87
CA ASP A 184 13.39 -18.12 8.88
C ASP A 184 14.80 -17.75 9.39
N LYS A 185 15.30 -16.55 9.05
CA LYS A 185 16.58 -16.04 9.55
C LYS A 185 16.44 -14.70 10.23
N ILE A 186 17.28 -14.47 11.25
CA ILE A 186 17.56 -13.14 11.78
C ILE A 186 18.43 -12.42 10.75
N VAL A 187 17.83 -11.52 9.96
CA VAL A 187 18.56 -10.81 8.90
C VAL A 187 19.39 -9.68 9.48
N ALA A 188 18.83 -8.92 10.42
CA ALA A 188 19.52 -7.82 11.08
C ALA A 188 18.99 -7.57 12.50
N ALA A 189 19.84 -6.99 13.34
CA ALA A 189 19.51 -6.48 14.67
C ALA A 189 19.81 -4.97 14.75
N ARG A 190 19.36 -4.31 15.81
CA ARG A 190 19.56 -2.86 16.02
C ARG A 190 18.98 -1.99 14.89
N CYS A 191 17.93 -2.47 14.22
CA CYS A 191 17.27 -1.74 13.14
C CYS A 191 16.45 -0.57 13.70
N ILE A 192 16.49 0.56 13.01
CA ILE A 192 15.70 1.76 13.34
C ILE A 192 14.36 1.65 12.62
N LEU A 193 13.27 1.76 13.39
CA LEU A 193 11.91 1.79 12.88
C LEU A 193 11.34 3.21 12.97
N PRO A 194 10.40 3.60 12.08
CA PRO A 194 9.71 4.87 12.19
C PRO A 194 8.84 4.86 13.45
N LEU A 195 8.81 6.00 14.15
CA LEU A 195 7.92 6.20 15.29
C LEU A 195 6.53 6.55 14.78
N SER A 196 5.49 6.01 15.43
CA SER A 196 4.11 6.41 15.13
C SER A 196 3.91 7.88 15.52
N GLU A 197 3.29 8.66 14.64
CA GLU A 197 2.90 10.05 14.91
C GLU A 197 1.51 10.16 15.55
N GLU A 198 0.80 9.04 15.77
CA GLU A 198 -0.50 9.06 16.43
C GLU A 198 -0.37 9.39 17.92
N LYS A 199 -1.01 10.50 18.32
CA LYS A 199 -0.99 11.06 19.68
C LYS A 199 -1.92 10.35 20.67
N TYR A 200 -2.45 9.17 20.36
CA TYR A 200 -3.47 8.51 21.17
C TYR A 200 -3.09 7.05 21.45
N CYS A 201 -2.74 6.77 22.70
CA CYS A 201 -2.94 5.47 23.35
C CYS A 201 -4.24 5.52 24.15
#